data_AF-A0A0B7AUT7-F1
#
_entry.id   AF-A0A0B7AUT7-F1
#
_cell.length_a   1.000
_cell.length_b   1.000
_cell.length_c   1.000
_cell.angle_alpha   90.00
_cell.angle_beta   90.00
_cell.angle_gamma   90.00
#
_symmetry.space_group_name_H-M   'P 1'
#
loop_
_entity.id
_entity.type
_entity.pdbx_description
1 polymer ?
#
loop_
_entity_poly.entity_id
_entity_poly.type
_entity_poly.pdbx_seq_one_letter_code
_entity_poly.pdbx_strand_id
1 'polypeptide(L)'
;MRFCKNGSLWSHAWVNNGFDRCFYESTTSMILLLFIFICGIIQCSLFSKYAILIDARRVTKSWGYRFQVLLTNLLILEALVHMILYDVYLRDRILLGYQVLQACALISACVVSLWLLAMEKRSMLPSIRTRGQGFVLLLFWVLFFVRENLMFVSWGNHTWWWHLKDEYDKVELGFFILRYLIVLSLLILGFIGPAIHRSAYGLISDEESGNRNPNQSTWRNVMVKMKMMLPYVWPKGNVSLQITVGISLLMLGAGRAVNVFVPIYSKDIVNSMTYDRDDPTQKLEFRWDYIMIFVMLTFLKGGGTGTTGFLNNFRTFLWIKVQQYTTLAIQLKLFSHLHGLSLRWHLGRKTGEVLRVIDRGTNSINSLLGYLVFQILPTIAD
;
A
#
# COMPACT_ATOMS: atom_id res chain seq x y z
N MET A 1 18.78 -42.77 3.62
CA MET A 1 17.48 -42.06 3.57
C MET A 1 17.18 -41.71 2.13
N ARG A 2 15.98 -42.03 1.62
CA ARG A 2 15.58 -41.62 0.26
C ARG A 2 15.05 -40.18 0.34
N PHE A 3 15.55 -39.28 -0.51
CA PHE A 3 15.11 -37.87 -0.48
C PHE A 3 13.71 -37.72 -1.08
N CYS A 4 13.43 -38.37 -2.22
CA CYS A 4 12.09 -38.47 -2.83
C CYS A 4 11.61 -39.93 -2.89
N LYS A 5 10.29 -40.13 -3.04
CA LYS A 5 9.69 -41.47 -3.17
C LYS A 5 9.98 -42.07 -4.56
N ASN A 6 10.28 -43.37 -4.61
CA ASN A 6 10.46 -44.17 -5.85
C ASN A 6 11.52 -43.69 -6.86
N GLY A 7 12.61 -43.05 -6.42
CA GLY A 7 13.74 -42.75 -7.32
C GLY A 7 13.46 -41.63 -8.33
N SER A 8 12.40 -40.84 -8.14
CA SER A 8 12.24 -39.60 -8.89
C SER A 8 13.40 -38.66 -8.59
N LEU A 9 14.01 -38.12 -9.65
CA LEU A 9 15.02 -37.07 -9.53
C LEU A 9 14.35 -35.79 -9.06
N TRP A 10 15.00 -35.05 -8.17
CA TRP A 10 14.56 -33.75 -7.68
C TRP A 10 14.26 -32.74 -8.81
N SER A 11 14.83 -32.94 -10.00
CA SER A 11 14.64 -32.05 -11.17
C SER A 11 13.31 -32.25 -11.92
N HIS A 12 12.53 -33.30 -11.65
CA HIS A 12 11.25 -33.50 -12.33
C HIS A 12 10.15 -32.64 -11.70
N ALA A 13 9.93 -31.45 -12.28
CA ALA A 13 8.97 -30.49 -11.77
C ALA A 13 7.49 -30.89 -12.04
N TRP A 14 7.21 -31.55 -13.16
CA TRP A 14 5.84 -31.81 -13.62
C TRP A 14 5.62 -33.30 -13.91
N VAL A 15 4.65 -33.91 -13.24
CA VAL A 15 4.30 -35.34 -13.38
C VAL A 15 2.77 -35.49 -13.28
N ASN A 16 2.16 -36.25 -14.18
CA ASN A 16 0.72 -36.57 -14.17
C ASN A 16 -0.20 -35.34 -14.02
N ASN A 17 -0.06 -34.35 -14.92
CA ASN A 17 -0.87 -33.13 -14.95
C ASN A 17 -0.82 -32.26 -13.67
N GLY A 18 0.31 -32.27 -12.95
CA GLY A 18 0.56 -31.32 -11.87
C GLY A 18 2.00 -31.33 -11.39
N PHE A 19 2.29 -30.56 -10.34
CA PHE A 19 3.62 -30.54 -9.72
C PHE A 19 3.90 -31.83 -8.95
N ASP A 20 5.14 -32.32 -9.03
CA ASP A 20 5.60 -33.38 -8.14
C ASP A 20 5.74 -32.85 -6.70
N ARG A 21 5.29 -33.64 -5.73
CA ARG A 21 5.23 -33.23 -4.32
C ARG A 21 6.63 -32.98 -3.74
N CYS A 22 7.60 -33.82 -4.10
CA CYS A 22 8.97 -33.70 -3.59
C CYS A 22 9.64 -32.41 -4.10
N PHE A 23 9.52 -32.13 -5.39
CA PHE A 23 10.03 -30.90 -6.00
C PHE A 23 9.35 -29.67 -5.43
N TYR A 24 8.02 -29.68 -5.34
CA TYR A 24 7.22 -28.55 -4.89
C TYR A 24 7.53 -28.16 -3.44
N GLU A 25 7.44 -29.11 -2.51
CA GLU A 25 7.65 -28.87 -1.08
C GLU A 25 9.10 -28.42 -0.79
N SER A 26 10.09 -29.05 -1.45
CA SER A 26 11.50 -28.69 -1.26
C SER A 26 11.82 -27.29 -1.81
N THR A 27 11.42 -27.03 -3.04
CA THR A 27 11.81 -25.80 -3.77
C THR A 27 11.12 -24.59 -3.17
N THR A 28 9.81 -24.67 -2.90
CA THR A 28 9.06 -23.54 -2.33
C THR A 28 9.53 -23.19 -0.91
N SER A 29 9.82 -24.20 -0.08
CA SER A 29 10.30 -23.98 1.29
C SER A 29 11.71 -23.37 1.30
N MET A 30 12.58 -23.78 0.38
CA MET A 30 13.92 -23.20 0.22
C MET A 30 13.88 -21.76 -0.29
N ILE A 31 13.02 -21.45 -1.26
CA ILE A 31 12.84 -20.08 -1.76
C ILE A 31 12.36 -19.15 -0.64
N LEU A 32 11.38 -19.56 0.16
CA LEU A 32 10.88 -18.78 1.29
C LEU A 32 11.97 -18.53 2.36
N LEU A 33 12.74 -19.58 2.69
CA LEU A 33 13.83 -19.48 3.67
C LEU A 33 14.95 -18.54 3.18
N LEU A 34 15.40 -18.70 1.93
CA LEU A 34 16.44 -17.85 1.35
C LEU A 34 16.00 -16.39 1.27
N PHE A 35 14.74 -16.15 0.87
CA PHE A 35 14.18 -14.81 0.81
C PHE A 35 14.22 -14.12 2.17
N ILE A 36 13.65 -14.74 3.21
CA ILE A 36 13.58 -14.11 4.54
C ILE A 36 14.97 -13.96 5.18
N PHE A 37 15.90 -14.87 4.89
CA PHE A 37 17.26 -14.79 5.41
C PHE A 37 18.06 -13.65 4.75
N ILE A 38 18.07 -13.57 3.41
CA ILE A 38 18.82 -12.54 2.67
C ILE A 38 18.23 -11.16 2.97
N CYS A 39 16.92 -10.98 2.79
CA CYS A 39 16.27 -9.71 3.06
C CYS A 39 16.29 -9.35 4.55
N GLY A 40 16.22 -10.34 5.44
CA GLY A 40 16.36 -10.15 6.88
C GLY A 40 17.74 -9.63 7.27
N ILE A 41 18.82 -10.21 6.74
CA ILE A 41 20.20 -9.73 6.98
C ILE A 41 20.37 -8.30 6.49
N ILE A 42 19.88 -7.99 5.29
CA ILE A 42 19.93 -6.63 4.72
C ILE A 42 19.20 -5.66 5.65
N GLN A 43 17.99 -6.02 6.08
CA GLN A 43 17.21 -5.21 7.01
C GLN A 43 17.95 -5.02 8.34
N CYS A 44 18.54 -6.06 8.91
CA CYS A 44 19.27 -5.95 10.17
C CYS A 44 20.55 -5.12 10.05
N SER A 45 21.25 -5.20 8.93
CA SER A 45 22.40 -4.33 8.64
C SER A 45 21.98 -2.86 8.59
N LEU A 46 20.86 -2.55 7.91
CA LEU A 46 20.30 -1.20 7.86
C LEU A 46 19.86 -0.70 9.23
N PHE A 47 19.20 -1.55 10.02
CA PHE A 47 18.77 -1.19 11.37
C PHE A 47 19.96 -0.99 12.32
N SER A 48 20.99 -1.83 12.25
CA SER A 48 22.21 -1.67 13.05
C SER A 48 22.92 -0.35 12.76
N LYS A 49 22.92 0.10 11.49
CA LYS A 49 23.62 1.30 11.06
C LYS A 49 22.84 2.61 11.25
N TYR A 50 21.51 2.57 11.16
CA TYR A 50 20.69 3.78 11.06
C TYR A 50 19.55 3.88 12.08
N ALA A 51 19.27 2.85 12.88
CA ALA A 51 18.09 2.87 13.74
C ALA A 51 18.30 3.66 15.04
N ILE A 52 17.22 4.29 15.48
CA ILE A 52 17.13 4.95 16.79
C ILE A 52 16.26 4.07 17.69
N LEU A 53 16.73 3.83 18.91
CA LEU A 53 16.06 2.97 19.88
C LEU A 53 14.87 3.71 20.49
N ILE A 54 13.69 3.07 20.51
CA ILE A 54 12.47 3.69 21.02
C ILE A 54 12.41 3.46 22.53
N ASP A 55 12.14 4.53 23.30
CA ASP A 55 11.93 4.44 24.74
C ASP A 55 10.74 3.51 25.04
N ALA A 56 10.99 2.45 25.82
CA ALA A 56 10.05 1.35 26.07
C ALA A 56 8.72 1.83 26.68
N ARG A 57 8.73 2.99 27.36
CA ARG A 57 7.53 3.63 27.92
C ARG A 57 6.56 4.17 26.88
N ARG A 58 6.99 4.43 25.64
CA ARG A 58 6.14 4.92 24.54
C ARG A 58 5.58 3.81 23.64
N VAL A 59 6.04 2.57 23.81
CA VAL A 59 5.59 1.43 22.99
C VAL A 59 4.26 0.90 23.56
N THR A 60 3.15 1.45 23.08
CA THR A 60 1.81 0.96 23.46
C THR A 60 1.60 -0.49 23.04
N LYS A 61 0.95 -1.29 23.89
CA LYS A 61 0.59 -2.69 23.61
C LYS A 61 -0.50 -2.74 22.52
N SER A 62 -0.11 -2.82 21.24
CA SER A 62 -1.06 -3.06 20.14
C SER A 62 -1.54 -4.52 20.19
N TRP A 63 -2.86 -4.72 20.11
CA TRP A 63 -3.48 -6.03 20.02
C TRP A 63 -3.02 -6.79 18.77
N GLY A 64 -2.86 -6.10 17.63
CA GLY A 64 -2.44 -6.70 16.36
C GLY A 64 -1.06 -7.36 16.43
N TYR A 65 -0.10 -6.75 17.14
CA TYR A 65 1.22 -7.36 17.35
C TYR A 65 1.14 -8.69 18.12
N ARG A 66 0.33 -8.74 19.19
CA ARG A 66 0.17 -9.97 19.98
C ARG A 66 -0.49 -11.07 19.17
N PHE A 67 -1.50 -10.70 18.40
CA PHE A 67 -2.22 -11.63 17.53
C PHE A 67 -1.32 -12.17 16.41
N GLN A 68 -0.50 -11.31 15.80
CA GLN A 68 0.49 -11.73 14.81
C GLN A 68 1.53 -12.70 15.39
N VAL A 69 2.09 -12.42 16.55
CA VAL A 69 3.02 -13.34 17.24
C VAL A 69 2.35 -14.68 17.54
N LEU A 70 1.10 -14.67 18.00
CA LEU A 70 0.33 -15.89 18.28
C LEU A 70 0.13 -16.73 17.01
N LEU A 71 -0.31 -16.11 15.91
CA LEU A 71 -0.52 -16.79 14.64
C LEU A 71 0.78 -17.38 14.06
N THR A 72 1.91 -16.67 14.15
CA THR A 72 3.21 -17.21 13.70
C THR A 72 3.68 -18.37 14.58
N ASN A 73 3.44 -18.35 15.90
CA ASN A 73 3.74 -19.49 16.76
C ASN A 73 2.82 -20.70 16.45
N LEU A 74 1.54 -20.45 16.11
CA LEU A 74 0.62 -21.49 15.68
C LEU A 74 1.10 -22.17 14.38
N LEU A 75 1.72 -21.43 13.47
CA LEU A 75 2.32 -21.97 12.25
C LEU A 75 3.53 -22.88 12.53
N ILE A 76 4.36 -22.54 13.53
CA ILE A 76 5.45 -23.41 14.00
C ILE A 76 4.89 -24.70 14.61
N LEU A 77 3.84 -24.59 15.42
CA LEU A 77 3.18 -25.75 16.03
C LEU A 77 2.59 -26.66 14.95
N GLU A 78 1.92 -26.09 13.95
CA GLU A 78 1.36 -26.84 12.82
C GLU A 78 2.44 -27.61 12.05
N ALA A 79 3.59 -26.99 11.77
CA ALA A 79 4.72 -27.65 11.12
C ALA A 79 5.26 -28.86 11.90
N LEU A 80 5.34 -28.74 13.23
CA LEU A 80 5.78 -29.82 14.12
C LEU A 80 4.76 -30.95 14.19
N VAL A 81 3.48 -30.62 14.36
CA VAL A 81 2.39 -31.61 14.42
C VAL A 81 2.28 -32.36 13.09
N HIS A 82 2.38 -31.67 11.95
CA HIS A 82 2.35 -32.29 10.62
C HIS A 82 3.50 -33.29 10.44
N MET A 83 4.71 -32.96 10.88
CA MET A 83 5.86 -33.88 10.87
C MET A 83 5.64 -35.12 11.74
N ILE A 84 5.20 -34.92 12.98
CA ILE A 84 5.02 -36.01 13.95
C ILE A 84 3.87 -36.93 13.53
N LEU A 85 2.75 -36.37 13.08
CA LEU A 85 1.61 -37.17 12.65
C LEU A 85 1.93 -37.98 11.39
N TYR A 86 2.72 -37.42 10.47
CA TYR A 86 3.19 -38.17 9.30
C TYR A 86 4.06 -39.38 9.71
N ASP A 87 4.99 -39.18 10.65
CA ASP A 87 5.87 -40.24 11.17
C ASP A 87 5.10 -41.34 11.92
N VAL A 88 4.08 -40.96 12.69
CA VAL A 88 3.32 -41.88 13.55
C VAL A 88 2.21 -42.63 12.79
N TYR A 89 1.55 -41.99 11.81
CA TYR A 89 0.30 -42.49 11.25
C TYR A 89 0.44 -43.11 9.84
N LEU A 90 1.42 -42.71 9.00
CA LEU A 90 1.49 -43.18 7.61
C LEU A 90 2.85 -43.73 7.13
N ARG A 91 2.82 -45.04 6.85
CA ARG A 91 3.66 -45.82 5.91
C ARG A 91 5.18 -45.93 6.23
N ASP A 92 5.55 -47.13 6.69
CA ASP A 92 6.88 -47.76 6.65
C ASP A 92 8.06 -47.12 7.42
N ARG A 93 7.88 -46.25 8.42
CA ARG A 93 8.99 -45.69 9.24
C ARG A 93 10.20 -45.16 8.42
N ILE A 94 9.98 -44.79 7.16
CA ILE A 94 11.02 -44.23 6.29
C ILE A 94 10.74 -42.74 6.18
N LEU A 95 11.40 -41.98 7.05
CA LEU A 95 11.45 -40.52 6.97
C LEU A 95 12.01 -40.10 5.60
N LEU A 96 11.19 -39.41 4.81
CA LEU A 96 11.58 -38.88 3.51
C LEU A 96 12.28 -37.53 3.70
N GLY A 97 13.41 -37.35 3.01
CA GLY A 97 14.28 -36.19 3.22
C GLY A 97 13.61 -34.83 2.94
N TYR A 98 12.71 -34.75 1.95
CA TYR A 98 12.05 -33.50 1.59
C TYR A 98 11.10 -32.95 2.68
N GLN A 99 10.51 -33.83 3.49
CA GLN A 99 9.55 -33.45 4.53
C GLN A 99 10.26 -32.82 5.72
N VAL A 100 11.37 -33.44 6.14
CA VAL A 100 12.26 -32.90 7.18
C VAL A 100 12.78 -31.53 6.75
N LEU A 101 13.20 -31.42 5.48
CA LEU A 101 13.67 -30.18 4.90
C LEU A 101 12.57 -29.10 4.91
N GLN A 102 11.35 -29.43 4.49
CA GLN A 102 10.22 -28.50 4.53
C GLN A 102 9.96 -27.99 5.95
N ALA A 103 9.87 -28.88 6.94
CA ALA A 103 9.59 -28.48 8.30
C ALA A 103 10.69 -27.62 8.91
N CYS A 104 11.95 -28.01 8.74
CA CYS A 104 13.11 -27.23 9.20
C CYS A 104 13.15 -25.85 8.54
N ALA A 105 12.91 -25.77 7.23
CA ALA A 105 12.89 -24.50 6.50
C ALA A 105 11.74 -23.60 6.94
N LEU A 106 10.55 -24.16 7.17
CA LEU A 106 9.39 -23.42 7.64
C LEU A 106 9.58 -22.89 9.06
N ILE A 107 10.07 -23.72 9.98
CA ILE A 107 10.33 -23.33 11.37
C ILE A 107 11.39 -22.24 11.43
N SER A 108 12.50 -22.41 10.72
CA SER A 108 13.57 -21.40 10.68
C SER A 108 13.08 -20.08 10.08
N ALA A 109 12.31 -20.11 8.98
CA ALA A 109 11.70 -18.91 8.41
C ALA A 109 10.75 -18.20 9.39
N CYS A 110 9.93 -18.96 10.13
CA CYS A 110 9.04 -18.40 11.14
C CYS A 110 9.82 -17.75 12.31
N VAL A 111 10.88 -18.39 12.79
CA VAL A 111 11.75 -17.84 13.85
C VAL A 111 12.40 -16.52 13.41
N VAL A 112 12.95 -16.47 12.20
CA VAL A 112 13.52 -15.24 11.64
C VAL A 112 12.45 -14.15 11.50
N SER A 113 11.23 -14.52 11.07
CA SER A 113 10.12 -13.58 10.93
C SER A 113 9.69 -12.97 12.28
N LEU A 114 9.65 -13.77 13.36
CA LEU A 114 9.36 -13.29 14.72
C LEU A 114 10.46 -12.37 15.24
N TRP A 115 11.72 -12.68 14.93
CA TRP A 115 12.85 -11.86 15.31
C TRP A 115 12.86 -10.50 14.58
N LEU A 116 12.58 -10.49 13.27
CA LEU A 116 12.42 -9.26 12.50
C LEU A 116 11.26 -8.40 13.02
N LEU A 117 10.11 -9.02 13.32
CA LEU A 117 8.96 -8.33 13.91
C LEU A 117 9.30 -7.72 15.29
N ALA A 118 10.07 -8.43 16.12
CA ALA A 118 10.53 -7.93 17.40
C ALA A 118 11.52 -6.76 17.24
N MET A 119 12.40 -6.81 16.24
CA MET A 119 13.35 -5.74 15.91
C MET A 119 12.63 -4.48 15.43
N GLU A 120 11.70 -4.60 14.47
CA GLU A 120 10.90 -3.47 13.94
C GLU A 120 10.11 -2.74 15.03
N LYS A 121 9.73 -3.45 16.09
CA LYS A 121 9.03 -2.85 17.23
C LYS A 121 9.94 -2.08 18.19
N ARG A 122 11.21 -2.48 18.31
CA ARG A 122 12.18 -1.88 19.25
C ARG A 122 12.93 -0.69 18.65
N SER A 123 13.03 -0.66 17.34
CA SER A 123 13.89 0.28 16.60
C SER A 123 13.09 0.95 15.49
N MET A 124 13.21 2.27 15.32
CA MET A 124 12.63 2.97 14.14
C MET A 124 13.73 3.42 13.19
N LEU A 125 13.50 3.21 11.89
CA LEU A 125 14.30 3.85 10.85
C LEU A 125 13.92 5.34 10.73
N PRO A 126 14.87 6.24 10.41
CA PRO A 126 14.61 7.68 10.24
C PRO A 126 13.75 8.04 9.03
N SER A 127 13.42 7.08 8.16
CA SER A 127 12.65 7.29 6.93
C SER A 127 11.14 7.39 7.20
N ILE A 128 10.41 7.95 6.24
CA ILE A 128 8.97 8.24 6.29
C ILE A 128 8.21 6.97 6.71
N ARG A 129 7.41 7.10 7.77
CA ARG A 129 6.63 6.01 8.38
C ARG A 129 5.63 5.45 7.35
N THR A 130 5.97 4.32 6.73
CA THR A 130 5.01 3.56 5.93
C THR A 130 3.89 3.07 6.86
N ARG A 131 2.66 3.12 6.34
CA ARG A 131 1.42 2.96 7.10
C ARG A 131 1.15 1.51 7.57
N GLY A 132 2.17 0.65 7.59
CA GLY A 132 2.05 -0.80 7.78
C GLY A 132 3.34 -1.47 8.26
N GLN A 133 3.31 -2.80 8.32
CA GLN A 133 4.43 -3.67 8.67
C GLN A 133 5.64 -3.44 7.75
N GLY A 134 6.87 -3.79 8.18
CA GLY A 134 8.04 -3.61 7.33
C GLY A 134 7.89 -4.33 5.99
N PHE A 135 8.39 -3.69 4.93
CA PHE A 135 8.21 -4.15 3.54
C PHE A 135 8.68 -5.59 3.33
N VAL A 136 9.81 -5.97 3.93
CA VAL A 136 10.37 -7.33 3.85
C VAL A 136 9.40 -8.36 4.44
N LEU A 137 8.86 -8.07 5.62
CA LEU A 137 7.96 -8.98 6.32
C LEU A 137 6.60 -9.08 5.61
N LEU A 138 6.10 -7.99 5.02
CA LEU A 138 4.92 -8.02 4.16
C LEU A 138 5.14 -8.92 2.93
N LEU A 139 6.26 -8.73 2.22
CA LEU A 139 6.58 -9.48 1.02
C LEU A 139 6.75 -10.98 1.32
N PHE A 140 7.33 -11.31 2.47
CA PHE A 140 7.41 -12.69 2.95
C PHE A 140 6.03 -13.35 3.09
N TRP A 141 5.07 -12.70 3.76
CA TRP A 141 3.71 -13.24 3.89
C TRP A 141 2.97 -13.34 2.55
N VAL A 142 3.22 -12.40 1.62
CA VAL A 142 2.69 -12.49 0.25
C VAL A 142 3.25 -13.72 -0.46
N LEU A 143 4.56 -13.95 -0.42
CA LEU A 143 5.18 -15.13 -1.04
C LEU A 143 4.68 -16.43 -0.42
N PHE A 144 4.46 -16.45 0.90
CA PHE A 144 3.87 -17.59 1.59
C PHE A 144 2.44 -17.84 1.10
N PHE A 145 1.62 -16.80 1.00
CA PHE A 145 0.27 -16.93 0.47
C PHE A 145 0.25 -17.40 -0.99
N VAL A 146 1.17 -16.90 -1.82
CA VAL A 146 1.34 -17.36 -3.21
C VAL A 146 1.68 -18.84 -3.25
N ARG A 147 2.59 -19.32 -2.38
CA ARG A 147 2.87 -20.76 -2.22
C ARG A 147 1.60 -21.55 -1.91
N GLU A 148 0.76 -21.14 -0.98
CA GLU A 148 -0.45 -21.93 -0.69
C GLU A 148 -1.44 -21.96 -1.88
N ASN A 149 -1.50 -20.89 -2.69
CA ASN A 149 -2.37 -20.86 -3.88
C ASN A 149 -1.79 -21.66 -5.07
N LEU A 150 -0.47 -21.78 -5.19
CA LEU A 150 0.17 -22.59 -6.24
C LEU A 150 -0.25 -24.07 -6.17
N MET A 151 -0.67 -24.56 -4.99
CA MET A 151 -1.19 -25.92 -4.82
C MET A 151 -2.43 -26.21 -5.66
N PHE A 152 -3.26 -25.20 -5.97
CA PHE A 152 -4.46 -25.36 -6.80
C PHE A 152 -4.15 -25.71 -8.27
N VAL A 153 -2.94 -25.38 -8.76
CA VAL A 153 -2.52 -25.72 -10.13
C VAL A 153 -2.43 -27.24 -10.32
N SER A 154 -2.15 -27.99 -9.26
CA SER A 154 -2.01 -29.45 -9.28
C SER A 154 -3.32 -30.20 -9.03
N TRP A 155 -4.49 -29.57 -9.19
CA TRP A 155 -5.80 -30.19 -8.95
C TRP A 155 -6.01 -31.50 -9.72
N GLY A 156 -5.46 -31.61 -10.94
CA GLY A 156 -5.62 -32.77 -11.80
C GLY A 156 -4.72 -33.98 -11.46
N ASN A 157 -3.85 -33.89 -10.47
CA ASN A 157 -2.88 -34.93 -10.16
C ASN A 157 -3.39 -35.89 -9.07
N HIS A 158 -3.46 -37.18 -9.37
CA HIS A 158 -3.95 -38.21 -8.45
C HIS A 158 -3.02 -38.52 -7.28
N THR A 159 -1.79 -37.99 -7.26
CA THR A 159 -0.85 -38.12 -6.13
C THR A 159 -1.10 -37.10 -5.02
N TRP A 160 -1.98 -36.13 -5.27
CA TRP A 160 -2.36 -35.09 -4.32
C TRP A 160 -3.65 -35.46 -3.59
N TRP A 161 -3.83 -34.92 -2.38
CA TRP A 161 -4.97 -35.17 -1.49
C TRP A 161 -6.33 -34.66 -2.03
N TRP A 162 -6.37 -33.98 -3.18
CA TRP A 162 -7.59 -33.41 -3.78
C TRP A 162 -8.72 -34.43 -4.00
N HIS A 163 -8.39 -35.70 -4.23
CA HIS A 163 -9.38 -36.73 -4.52
C HIS A 163 -9.93 -37.47 -3.29
N LEU A 164 -9.43 -37.17 -2.07
CA LEU A 164 -9.99 -37.63 -0.79
C LEU A 164 -10.23 -39.16 -0.72
N LYS A 165 -9.34 -39.96 -1.30
CA LYS A 165 -9.54 -41.42 -1.41
C LYS A 165 -9.25 -42.13 -0.10
N ASP A 166 -8.20 -41.69 0.59
CA ASP A 166 -7.78 -42.25 1.87
C ASP A 166 -8.16 -41.33 3.04
N GLU A 167 -8.30 -41.88 4.25
CA GLU A 167 -8.49 -41.07 5.48
C GLU A 167 -7.33 -40.08 5.70
N TYR A 168 -6.17 -40.42 5.17
CA TYR A 168 -5.00 -39.56 5.15
C TYR A 168 -5.20 -38.26 4.38
N ASP A 169 -5.80 -38.34 3.18
CA ASP A 169 -6.03 -37.19 2.32
C ASP A 169 -6.94 -36.16 3.04
N LYS A 170 -7.86 -36.65 3.88
CA LYS A 170 -8.72 -35.79 4.72
C LYS A 170 -7.93 -35.05 5.79
N VAL A 171 -6.95 -35.70 6.40
CA VAL A 171 -6.08 -35.10 7.42
C VAL A 171 -5.14 -34.06 6.78
N GLU A 172 -4.56 -34.36 5.61
CA GLU A 172 -3.74 -33.40 4.86
C GLU A 172 -4.52 -32.16 4.43
N LEU A 173 -5.75 -32.35 3.94
CA LEU A 173 -6.66 -31.26 3.64
C LEU A 173 -6.92 -30.39 4.88
N GLY A 174 -7.09 -31.00 6.05
CA GLY A 174 -7.28 -30.28 7.32
C GLY A 174 -6.10 -29.37 7.67
N PHE A 175 -4.86 -29.89 7.57
CA PHE A 175 -3.65 -29.09 7.78
C PHE A 175 -3.50 -27.97 6.74
N PHE A 176 -3.82 -28.26 5.47
CA PHE A 176 -3.81 -27.26 4.41
C PHE A 176 -4.80 -26.12 4.71
N ILE A 177 -6.05 -26.42 5.07
CA ILE A 177 -7.06 -25.41 5.40
C ILE A 177 -6.62 -24.58 6.61
N LEU A 178 -6.13 -25.23 7.67
CA LEU A 178 -5.65 -24.55 8.86
C LEU A 178 -4.50 -23.58 8.52
N ARG A 179 -3.51 -24.06 7.77
CA ARG A 179 -2.36 -23.26 7.33
C ARG A 179 -2.79 -22.10 6.45
N TYR A 180 -3.69 -22.33 5.48
CA TYR A 180 -4.21 -21.32 4.59
C TYR A 180 -4.89 -20.18 5.36
N LEU A 181 -5.75 -20.51 6.33
CA LEU A 181 -6.44 -19.51 7.16
C LEU A 181 -5.47 -18.70 8.03
N ILE A 182 -4.45 -19.35 8.61
CA ILE A 182 -3.41 -18.68 9.39
C ILE A 182 -2.63 -17.69 8.52
N VAL A 183 -2.16 -18.13 7.35
CA VAL A 183 -1.37 -17.31 6.42
C VAL A 183 -2.19 -16.14 5.86
N LEU A 184 -3.45 -16.38 5.49
CA LEU A 184 -4.37 -15.33 5.04
C LEU A 184 -4.58 -14.28 6.14
N SER A 185 -4.78 -14.71 7.38
CA SER A 185 -4.93 -13.81 8.52
C SER A 185 -3.67 -12.97 8.76
N LEU A 186 -2.48 -13.58 8.66
CA LEU A 186 -1.19 -12.89 8.77
C LEU A 186 -0.98 -11.87 7.64
N LEU A 187 -1.39 -12.20 6.42
CA LEU A 187 -1.32 -11.29 5.28
C LEU A 187 -2.23 -10.07 5.48
N ILE A 188 -3.47 -10.29 5.90
CA ILE A 188 -4.45 -9.23 6.20
C ILE A 188 -3.91 -8.30 7.31
N LEU A 189 -3.35 -8.86 8.39
CA LEU A 189 -2.71 -8.08 9.45
C LEU A 189 -1.49 -7.30 8.95
N GLY A 190 -0.72 -7.87 8.01
CA GLY A 190 0.41 -7.21 7.38
C GLY A 190 0.01 -5.95 6.60
N PHE A 191 -1.09 -6.02 5.84
CA PHE A 191 -1.62 -4.88 5.08
C PHE A 191 -2.28 -3.83 5.95
N ILE A 192 -3.02 -4.24 6.98
CA ILE A 192 -3.66 -3.34 7.95
C ILE A 192 -2.59 -2.70 8.86
N GLY A 193 -1.42 -3.33 8.96
CA GLY A 193 -0.39 -3.04 9.93
C GLY A 193 -0.85 -3.44 11.34
N PRO A 194 0.06 -3.70 12.29
CA PRO A 194 -0.31 -3.73 13.69
C PRO A 194 -0.91 -2.37 14.03
N ALA A 195 -2.24 -2.30 14.14
CA ALA A 195 -3.00 -1.08 14.34
C ALA A 195 -2.33 -0.23 15.44
N ILE A 196 -1.67 0.86 15.04
CA ILE A 196 -1.16 1.86 15.96
C ILE A 196 -1.74 3.21 15.53
N HIS A 197 -2.64 3.65 16.40
CA HIS A 197 -3.03 5.02 16.67
C HIS A 197 -3.41 5.85 15.43
N ARG A 198 -4.72 5.97 15.17
CA ARG A 198 -5.27 7.28 14.75
C ARG A 198 -4.73 8.25 15.78
N SER A 199 -3.75 9.04 15.41
CA SER A 199 -3.35 10.15 16.23
C SER A 199 -4.60 10.96 16.51
N ALA A 200 -4.97 11.02 17.79
CA ALA A 200 -5.87 12.02 18.31
C ALA A 200 -5.15 13.38 18.17
N TYR A 201 -4.98 13.85 16.94
CA TYR A 201 -4.94 15.27 16.61
C TYR A 201 -6.35 15.67 16.15
N GLY A 202 -7.35 15.24 16.93
CA GLY A 202 -8.65 15.89 16.95
C GLY A 202 -8.57 16.99 17.98
N LEU A 203 -8.64 18.24 17.51
CA LEU A 203 -9.20 19.38 18.24
C LEU A 203 -8.50 19.77 19.55
N ILE A 204 -7.45 20.58 19.39
CA ILE A 204 -7.44 21.86 20.11
C ILE A 204 -7.44 22.92 19.01
N SER A 205 -8.63 23.12 18.43
CA SER A 205 -8.96 24.42 17.86
C SER A 205 -9.23 25.29 19.07
N ASP A 206 -8.26 26.13 19.44
CA ASP A 206 -8.53 27.23 20.34
C ASP A 206 -9.62 28.07 19.67
N GLU A 207 -10.85 27.97 20.18
CA GLU A 207 -11.91 28.96 19.98
C GLU A 207 -11.46 30.25 20.68
N GLU A 208 -10.57 31.01 20.03
CA GLU A 208 -10.50 32.44 20.31
C GLU A 208 -11.80 33.07 19.82
N SER A 209 -12.67 33.32 20.81
CA SER A 209 -13.95 34.01 20.72
C SER A 209 -13.74 35.47 20.30
N GLY A 210 -13.44 35.68 19.01
CA GLY A 210 -13.51 36.98 18.37
C GLY A 210 -14.96 37.30 18.02
N ASN A 211 -15.52 38.31 18.68
CA ASN A 211 -16.86 38.87 18.47
C ASN A 211 -17.15 39.07 16.97
N ARG A 212 -17.87 38.11 16.34
CA ARG A 212 -18.23 38.16 14.92
C ARG A 212 -19.59 38.84 14.77
N ASN A 213 -19.58 40.04 14.20
CA ASN A 213 -20.79 40.69 13.70
C ASN A 213 -21.49 39.79 12.65
N PRO A 214 -22.75 39.38 12.85
CA PRO A 214 -23.43 38.43 11.98
C PRO A 214 -23.83 39.00 10.60
N ASN A 215 -23.65 40.30 10.38
CA ASN A 215 -24.16 40.99 9.19
C ASN A 215 -23.13 41.22 8.07
N GLN A 216 -21.91 40.67 8.16
CA GLN A 216 -20.95 40.72 7.06
C GLN A 216 -20.95 39.42 6.25
N SER A 217 -21.37 39.54 4.98
CA SER A 217 -21.24 38.52 3.94
C SER A 217 -19.84 37.89 3.96
N THR A 218 -19.78 36.65 4.46
CA THR A 218 -18.57 35.83 4.52
C THR A 218 -17.95 35.67 3.12
N TRP A 219 -18.79 35.62 2.08
CA TRP A 219 -18.38 35.45 0.67
C TRP A 219 -17.70 36.68 0.07
N ARG A 220 -18.11 37.90 0.43
CA ARG A 220 -17.51 39.14 -0.12
C ARG A 220 -16.05 39.30 0.32
N ASN A 221 -15.73 38.84 1.53
CA ASN A 221 -14.36 38.85 2.08
C ASN A 221 -13.49 37.69 1.55
N VAL A 222 -14.08 36.55 1.19
CA VAL A 222 -13.34 35.41 0.63
C VAL A 222 -12.70 35.77 -0.71
N MET A 223 -13.43 36.46 -1.60
CA MET A 223 -12.89 36.80 -2.91
C MET A 223 -11.75 37.83 -2.85
N VAL A 224 -11.85 38.80 -1.93
CA VAL A 224 -10.76 39.76 -1.67
C VAL A 224 -9.52 39.06 -1.10
N LYS A 225 -9.70 38.15 -0.13
CA LYS A 225 -8.60 37.35 0.43
C LYS A 225 -7.98 36.41 -0.61
N MET A 226 -8.79 35.80 -1.47
CA MET A 226 -8.32 34.94 -2.55
C MET A 226 -7.51 35.72 -3.58
N LYS A 227 -7.96 36.92 -3.97
CA LYS A 227 -7.21 37.80 -4.88
C LYS A 227 -5.87 38.26 -4.30
N MET A 228 -5.78 38.42 -2.98
CA MET A 228 -4.52 38.70 -2.28
C MET A 228 -3.58 37.49 -2.21
N MET A 229 -4.11 36.26 -2.19
CA MET A 229 -3.33 35.02 -2.16
C MET A 229 -2.88 34.56 -3.57
N LEU A 230 -3.66 34.86 -4.61
CA LEU A 230 -3.38 34.54 -6.01
C LEU A 230 -1.95 34.91 -6.49
N PRO A 231 -1.39 36.10 -6.17
CA PRO A 231 -0.03 36.46 -6.58
C PRO A 231 1.06 35.64 -5.90
N TYR A 232 0.76 34.91 -4.82
CA TYR A 232 1.72 33.99 -4.18
C TYR A 232 1.72 32.61 -4.84
N VAL A 233 0.62 32.22 -5.49
CA VAL A 233 0.48 31.00 -6.29
C VAL A 233 1.22 31.12 -7.61
N TRP A 234 1.22 32.32 -8.18
CA TRP A 234 1.84 32.61 -9.46
C TRP A 234 3.24 33.19 -9.23
N PRO A 235 4.30 32.37 -9.26
CA PRO A 235 5.66 32.84 -9.00
C PRO A 235 6.06 33.86 -10.07
N LYS A 236 6.15 35.13 -9.67
CA LYS A 236 6.69 36.19 -10.51
C LYS A 236 8.21 36.14 -10.40
N GLY A 237 8.87 35.62 -11.44
CA GLY A 237 10.34 35.62 -11.53
C GLY A 237 10.95 34.36 -12.14
N ASN A 238 10.34 33.18 -11.94
CA ASN A 238 10.89 31.91 -12.43
C ASN A 238 10.02 31.28 -13.54
N VAL A 239 10.50 31.38 -14.79
CA VAL A 239 9.81 30.83 -15.97
C VAL A 239 9.58 29.32 -15.87
N SER A 240 10.54 28.56 -15.34
CA SER A 240 10.40 27.10 -15.14
C SER A 240 9.23 26.75 -14.21
N LEU A 241 8.99 27.55 -13.17
CA LEU A 241 7.88 27.35 -12.24
C LEU A 241 6.54 27.76 -12.85
N GLN A 242 6.51 28.84 -13.64
CA GLN A 242 5.31 29.25 -14.38
C GLN A 242 4.88 28.17 -15.40
N ILE A 243 5.83 27.57 -16.12
CA ILE A 243 5.57 26.43 -17.01
C ILE A 243 5.03 25.25 -16.22
N THR A 244 5.61 24.93 -15.05
CA THR A 244 5.14 23.83 -14.20
C THR A 244 3.69 24.04 -13.74
N VAL A 245 3.35 25.27 -13.33
CA VAL A 245 1.96 25.64 -12.97
C VAL A 245 1.04 25.51 -14.19
N GLY A 246 1.46 26.01 -15.35
CA GLY A 246 0.70 25.90 -16.61
C GLY A 246 0.43 24.44 -17.00
N ILE A 247 1.45 23.58 -16.96
CA ILE A 247 1.30 22.14 -17.23
C ILE A 247 0.38 21.49 -16.20
N SER A 248 0.48 21.85 -14.91
CA SER A 248 -0.40 21.29 -13.88
C SER A 248 -1.88 21.66 -14.10
N LEU A 249 -2.13 22.87 -14.60
CA LEU A 249 -3.47 23.36 -14.93
C LEU A 249 -3.99 22.72 -16.24
N LEU A 250 -3.13 22.54 -17.23
CA LEU A 250 -3.46 21.81 -18.46
C LEU A 250 -3.82 20.34 -18.15
N MET A 251 -3.06 19.70 -17.26
CA MET A 251 -3.34 18.32 -16.83
C MET A 251 -4.65 18.21 -16.05
N LEU A 252 -5.02 19.26 -15.30
CA LEU A 252 -6.31 19.36 -14.63
C LEU A 252 -7.46 19.39 -15.64
N GLY A 253 -7.34 20.23 -16.70
CA GLY A 253 -8.30 20.30 -17.80
C GLY A 253 -8.39 18.99 -18.58
N ALA A 254 -7.25 18.37 -18.90
CA ALA A 254 -7.20 17.07 -19.57
C ALA A 254 -7.90 15.98 -18.73
N GLY A 255 -7.71 15.96 -17.41
CA GLY A 255 -8.41 15.03 -16.53
C GLY A 255 -9.93 15.19 -16.56
N ARG A 256 -10.45 16.42 -16.70
CA ARG A 256 -11.89 16.68 -16.87
C ARG A 256 -12.39 16.25 -18.24
N ALA A 257 -11.64 16.55 -19.30
CA ALA A 257 -11.98 16.09 -20.64
C ALA A 257 -12.10 14.55 -20.68
N VAL A 258 -11.14 13.82 -20.10
CA VAL A 258 -11.22 12.37 -19.99
C VAL A 258 -12.45 11.93 -19.18
N ASN A 259 -12.83 12.63 -18.10
CA ASN A 259 -14.04 12.31 -17.35
C ASN A 259 -15.32 12.36 -18.19
N VAL A 260 -15.39 13.28 -19.16
CA VAL A 260 -16.52 13.42 -20.09
C VAL A 260 -16.44 12.42 -21.25
N PHE A 261 -15.25 12.16 -21.78
CA PHE A 261 -15.09 11.22 -22.90
C PHE A 261 -15.35 9.75 -22.51
N VAL A 262 -15.01 9.33 -21.28
CA VAL A 262 -15.23 7.95 -20.82
C VAL A 262 -16.70 7.48 -20.97
N PRO A 263 -17.72 8.18 -20.46
CA PRO A 263 -19.11 7.77 -20.65
C PRO A 263 -19.59 7.90 -22.10
N ILE A 264 -19.05 8.84 -22.88
CA ILE A 264 -19.38 8.97 -24.31
C ILE A 264 -18.93 7.72 -25.08
N TYR A 265 -17.67 7.31 -24.92
CA TYR A 265 -17.18 6.09 -25.57
C TYR A 265 -17.87 4.83 -25.05
N SER A 266 -18.26 4.79 -23.76
CA SER A 266 -19.08 3.70 -23.24
C SER A 266 -20.44 3.62 -23.93
N LYS A 267 -21.07 4.77 -24.22
CA LYS A 267 -22.33 4.84 -24.98
C LYS A 267 -22.11 4.36 -26.42
N ASP A 268 -21.06 4.83 -27.08
CA ASP A 268 -20.77 4.46 -28.48
C ASP A 268 -20.50 2.97 -28.63
N ILE A 269 -19.81 2.35 -27.66
CA ILE A 269 -19.60 0.90 -27.59
C ILE A 269 -20.95 0.16 -27.50
N VAL A 270 -21.83 0.56 -26.57
CA VAL A 270 -23.15 -0.08 -26.40
C VAL A 270 -24.03 0.11 -27.64
N ASN A 271 -24.01 1.30 -28.25
CA ASN A 271 -24.75 1.59 -29.46
C ASN A 271 -24.25 0.75 -30.65
N SER A 272 -22.94 0.53 -30.78
CA SER A 272 -22.38 -0.32 -31.84
C SER A 272 -22.77 -1.81 -31.72
N MET A 273 -23.17 -2.23 -30.52
CA MET A 273 -23.63 -3.59 -30.22
C MET A 273 -25.16 -3.72 -30.18
N THR A 274 -25.90 -2.61 -30.36
CA THR A 274 -27.36 -2.60 -30.34
C THR A 274 -27.90 -2.57 -31.76
N TYR A 275 -28.77 -3.52 -32.12
CA TYR A 275 -29.39 -3.59 -33.44
C TYR A 275 -30.58 -2.62 -33.53
N ASP A 276 -30.52 -1.65 -34.42
CA ASP A 276 -31.65 -0.78 -34.74
C ASP A 276 -32.56 -1.45 -35.78
N ARG A 277 -33.86 -1.52 -35.49
CA ARG A 277 -34.84 -2.25 -36.34
C ARG A 277 -35.27 -1.46 -37.57
N ASP A 278 -35.07 -0.14 -37.58
CA ASP A 278 -35.60 0.76 -38.60
C ASP A 278 -34.60 1.06 -39.74
N ASP A 279 -33.33 0.65 -39.62
CA ASP A 279 -32.28 0.98 -40.59
C ASP A 279 -31.55 -0.27 -41.13
N PRO A 280 -32.01 -0.88 -42.26
CA PRO A 280 -31.56 -2.19 -42.75
C PRO A 280 -30.13 -2.20 -43.35
N THR A 281 -29.42 -1.07 -43.29
CA THR A 281 -28.04 -0.95 -43.79
C THR A 281 -26.96 -1.05 -42.70
N GLN A 282 -27.35 -1.08 -41.41
CA GLN A 282 -26.41 -1.22 -40.31
C GLN A 282 -25.93 -2.67 -40.17
N LYS A 283 -24.68 -2.94 -40.58
CA LYS A 283 -23.98 -4.16 -40.23
C LYS A 283 -23.50 -4.06 -38.78
N LEU A 284 -23.79 -5.07 -37.96
CA LEU A 284 -23.14 -5.24 -36.67
C LEU A 284 -21.66 -5.53 -36.92
N GLU A 285 -20.82 -4.49 -36.85
CA GLU A 285 -19.38 -4.63 -36.89
C GLU A 285 -18.81 -4.42 -35.49
N PHE A 286 -18.03 -5.38 -35.01
CA PHE A 286 -17.33 -5.27 -33.73
C PHE A 286 -16.21 -4.23 -33.87
N ARG A 287 -16.49 -3.01 -33.39
CA ARG A 287 -15.60 -1.86 -33.46
C ARG A 287 -14.56 -1.88 -32.33
N TRP A 288 -13.49 -2.64 -32.53
CA TRP A 288 -12.37 -2.78 -31.60
C TRP A 288 -11.62 -1.45 -31.34
N ASP A 289 -11.70 -0.52 -32.30
CA ASP A 289 -11.21 0.85 -32.20
C ASP A 289 -11.80 1.59 -30.99
N TYR A 290 -13.11 1.50 -30.76
CA TYR A 290 -13.74 2.19 -29.62
C TYR A 290 -13.38 1.56 -28.27
N ILE A 291 -13.23 0.24 -28.22
CA ILE A 291 -12.85 -0.48 -26.99
C ILE A 291 -11.42 -0.10 -26.59
N MET A 292 -10.48 -0.04 -27.54
CA MET A 292 -9.10 0.36 -27.27
C MET A 292 -9.02 1.79 -26.74
N ILE A 293 -9.78 2.72 -27.33
CA ILE A 293 -9.85 4.11 -26.85
C ILE A 293 -10.47 4.18 -25.45
N PHE A 294 -11.54 3.44 -25.20
CA PHE A 294 -12.19 3.38 -23.89
C PHE A 294 -11.27 2.84 -22.80
N VAL A 295 -10.55 1.74 -23.06
CA VAL A 295 -9.58 1.18 -22.11
C VAL A 295 -8.45 2.17 -21.84
N MET A 296 -7.92 2.82 -22.88
CA MET A 296 -6.89 3.85 -22.74
C MET A 296 -7.37 5.03 -21.89
N LEU A 297 -8.54 5.60 -22.19
CA LEU A 297 -9.13 6.70 -21.41
C LEU A 297 -9.39 6.30 -19.96
N THR A 298 -9.85 5.06 -19.74
CA THR A 298 -10.09 4.51 -18.41
C THR A 298 -8.78 4.38 -17.63
N PHE A 299 -7.69 3.94 -18.27
CA PHE A 299 -6.35 3.93 -17.67
C PHE A 299 -5.83 5.34 -17.33
N LEU A 300 -6.01 6.32 -18.22
CA LEU A 300 -5.61 7.71 -17.96
C LEU A 300 -6.37 8.32 -16.76
N LYS A 301 -7.67 8.02 -16.64
CA LYS A 301 -8.54 8.46 -15.53
C LYS A 301 -8.27 7.71 -14.21
N GLY A 302 -7.94 6.42 -14.28
CA GLY A 302 -7.70 5.56 -13.11
C GLY A 302 -8.76 4.46 -12.86
N GLY A 303 -9.45 3.99 -13.89
CA GLY A 303 -10.33 2.81 -13.78
C GLY A 303 -9.55 1.52 -14.10
N GLY A 304 -9.69 0.41 -13.40
CA GLY A 304 -10.94 -0.08 -12.80
C GLY A 304 -10.80 -0.69 -11.40
N THR A 305 -9.88 -0.23 -10.55
CA THR A 305 -9.74 -0.80 -9.19
C THR A 305 -9.18 0.20 -8.16
N GLY A 306 -9.70 1.43 -8.12
CA GLY A 306 -9.39 2.40 -7.06
C GLY A 306 -7.97 2.97 -7.07
N THR A 307 -7.20 2.74 -8.13
CA THR A 307 -5.88 3.35 -8.32
C THR A 307 -6.03 4.79 -8.81
N THR A 308 -5.28 5.71 -8.22
CA THR A 308 -5.19 7.10 -8.70
C THR A 308 -4.74 7.07 -10.17
N GLY A 309 -5.48 7.72 -11.07
CA GLY A 309 -5.16 7.73 -12.50
C GLY A 309 -3.79 8.34 -12.81
N PHE A 310 -3.20 7.95 -13.94
CA PHE A 310 -1.89 8.43 -14.38
C PHE A 310 -1.84 9.97 -14.44
N LEU A 311 -2.87 10.60 -15.00
CA LEU A 311 -2.99 12.06 -15.08
C LEU A 311 -2.99 12.70 -13.68
N ASN A 312 -3.68 12.08 -12.72
CA ASN A 312 -3.77 12.60 -11.36
C ASN A 312 -2.44 12.48 -10.60
N ASN A 313 -1.71 11.37 -10.77
CA ASN A 313 -0.39 11.19 -10.17
C ASN A 313 0.63 12.16 -10.76
N PHE A 314 0.64 12.30 -12.09
CA PHE A 314 1.55 13.23 -12.76
C PHE A 314 1.29 14.69 -12.38
N ARG A 315 0.02 15.09 -12.30
CA ARG A 315 -0.39 16.40 -11.78
C ARG A 315 0.11 16.62 -10.35
N THR A 316 -0.10 15.64 -9.46
CA THR A 316 0.35 15.72 -8.06
C THR A 316 1.87 15.85 -7.98
N PHE A 317 2.61 15.10 -8.78
CA PHE A 317 4.07 15.17 -8.86
C PHE A 317 4.57 16.57 -9.26
N LEU A 318 3.98 17.16 -10.29
CA LEU A 318 4.31 18.54 -10.70
C LEU A 318 3.96 19.56 -9.60
N TRP A 319 2.82 19.37 -8.93
CA TRP A 319 2.36 20.29 -7.89
C TRP A 319 3.28 20.30 -6.68
N ILE A 320 3.87 19.17 -6.28
CA ILE A 320 4.78 19.11 -5.12
C ILE A 320 5.93 20.12 -5.26
N LYS A 321 6.50 20.27 -6.47
CA LYS A 321 7.58 21.23 -6.73
C LYS A 321 7.11 22.68 -6.53
N VAL A 322 5.94 23.01 -7.05
CA VAL A 322 5.31 24.34 -6.89
C VAL A 322 5.00 24.60 -5.41
N GLN A 323 4.48 23.58 -4.73
CA GLN A 323 4.10 23.60 -3.33
C GLN A 323 5.30 23.93 -2.43
N GLN A 324 6.44 23.26 -2.65
CA GLN A 324 7.68 23.48 -1.90
C GLN A 324 8.23 24.89 -2.11
N TYR A 325 8.29 25.35 -3.37
CA TYR A 325 8.76 26.70 -3.69
C TYR A 325 7.89 27.77 -3.03
N THR A 326 6.57 27.63 -3.13
CA THR A 326 5.60 28.59 -2.57
C THR A 326 5.71 28.65 -1.05
N THR A 327 5.85 27.49 -0.39
CA THR A 327 6.04 27.39 1.07
C THR A 327 7.29 28.14 1.51
N LEU A 328 8.42 27.91 0.83
CA LEU A 328 9.68 28.55 1.14
C LEU A 328 9.59 30.08 0.95
N ALA A 329 9.02 30.54 -0.16
CA ALA A 329 8.88 31.96 -0.45
C ALA A 329 8.01 32.68 0.60
N ILE A 330 6.91 32.06 1.01
CA ILE A 330 6.02 32.60 2.06
C ILE A 330 6.75 32.62 3.41
N GLN A 331 7.41 31.53 3.79
CA GLN A 331 8.16 31.45 5.05
C GLN A 331 9.27 32.50 5.12
N LEU A 332 10.05 32.69 4.05
CA LEU A 332 11.10 33.71 4.00
C LEU A 332 10.53 35.13 4.15
N LYS A 333 9.41 35.42 3.51
CA LYS A 333 8.75 36.73 3.61
C LYS A 333 8.19 36.97 5.02
N LEU A 334 7.56 35.96 5.62
CA LEU A 334 7.05 36.03 6.99
C LEU A 334 8.19 36.18 8.00
N PHE A 335 9.30 35.48 7.81
CA PHE A 335 10.48 35.57 8.65
C PHE A 335 11.16 36.94 8.56
N SER A 336 11.33 37.45 7.34
CA SER A 336 11.85 38.81 7.11
C SER A 336 10.94 39.88 7.72
N HIS A 337 9.61 39.73 7.59
CA HIS A 337 8.66 40.61 8.25
C HIS A 337 8.84 40.56 9.76
N LEU A 338 8.89 39.36 10.34
CA LEU A 338 9.05 39.13 11.78
C LEU A 338 10.33 39.76 12.35
N HIS A 339 11.45 39.69 11.63
CA HIS A 339 12.70 40.34 12.02
C HIS A 339 12.62 41.88 11.99
N GLY A 340 11.69 42.46 11.23
CA GLY A 340 11.46 43.89 11.17
C GLY A 340 10.53 44.44 12.27
N LEU A 341 10.00 43.60 13.17
CA LEU A 341 9.12 44.06 14.24
C LEU A 341 9.88 44.68 15.41
N SER A 342 9.20 45.57 16.13
CA SER A 342 9.77 46.26 17.30
C SER A 342 10.18 45.28 18.41
N LEU A 343 11.22 45.63 19.17
CA LEU A 343 11.71 44.84 20.30
C LEU A 343 10.61 44.56 21.35
N ARG A 344 9.70 45.51 21.57
CA ARG A 344 8.53 45.33 22.45
C ARG A 344 7.64 44.17 22.02
N TRP A 345 7.49 43.95 20.71
CA TRP A 345 6.72 42.82 20.18
C TRP A 345 7.40 41.48 20.47
N HIS A 346 8.73 41.43 20.34
CA HIS A 346 9.53 40.23 20.61
C HIS A 346 9.57 39.87 22.10
N LEU A 347 9.66 40.85 23.00
CA LEU A 347 9.70 40.63 24.45
C LEU A 347 8.37 40.08 25.02
N GLY A 348 7.24 40.36 24.38
CA GLY A 348 5.92 39.96 24.85
C GLY A 348 5.45 38.57 24.42
N ARG A 349 6.23 37.81 23.64
CA ARG A 349 5.80 36.52 23.05
C ARG A 349 6.90 35.47 23.11
N LYS A 350 6.51 34.21 23.28
CA LYS A 350 7.43 33.06 23.22
C LYS A 350 7.77 32.73 21.77
N THR A 351 9.06 32.72 21.41
CA THR A 351 9.53 32.42 20.05
C THR A 351 8.99 31.11 19.49
N GLY A 352 8.93 30.05 20.32
CA GLY A 352 8.41 28.74 19.91
C GLY A 352 6.91 28.72 19.60
N GLU A 353 6.12 29.60 20.21
CA GLU A 353 4.70 29.75 19.92
C GLU A 353 4.51 30.46 18.58
N VAL A 354 5.26 31.55 18.37
CA VAL A 354 5.22 32.34 17.15
C VAL A 354 5.67 31.52 15.92
N LEU A 355 6.75 30.75 16.04
CA LEU A 355 7.24 29.90 14.94
C LEU A 355 6.22 28.81 14.57
N ARG A 356 5.57 28.21 15.57
CA ARG A 356 4.49 27.22 15.36
C ARG A 356 3.29 27.84 14.65
N VAL A 357 2.90 29.07 14.99
CA VAL A 357 1.81 29.79 14.32
C VAL A 357 2.16 30.05 12.85
N ILE A 358 3.41 30.42 12.56
CA ILE A 358 3.89 30.62 11.19
C ILE A 358 3.88 29.33 10.38
N ASP A 359 4.39 28.22 10.95
CA ASP A 359 4.42 26.93 10.27
C ASP A 359 3.01 26.40 10.00
N ARG A 360 2.12 26.48 11.00
CA ARG A 360 0.71 26.10 10.83
C ARG A 360 0.01 27.00 9.80
N GLY A 361 0.23 28.30 9.87
CA GLY A 361 -0.36 29.28 8.95
C GLY A 361 0.07 29.03 7.51
N THR A 362 1.36 28.80 7.27
CA THR A 362 1.89 28.53 5.93
C THR A 362 1.35 27.22 5.37
N ASN A 363 1.34 26.15 6.18
CA ASN A 363 0.78 24.85 5.77
C ASN A 363 -0.73 24.93 5.47
N SER A 364 -1.47 25.72 6.26
CA SER A 364 -2.90 25.95 6.05
C SER A 364 -3.16 26.69 4.74
N ILE A 365 -2.45 27.79 4.47
CA ILE A 365 -2.56 28.55 3.22
C ILE A 365 -2.29 27.65 2.02
N ASN A 366 -1.24 26.85 2.10
CA ASN A 366 -0.84 25.96 1.01
C ASN A 366 -1.86 24.85 0.74
N SER A 367 -2.40 24.26 1.82
CA SER A 367 -3.45 23.24 1.72
C SER A 367 -4.75 23.81 1.17
N LEU A 368 -5.17 24.98 1.67
CA LEU A 368 -6.36 25.70 1.20
C LEU A 368 -6.22 26.05 -0.28
N LEU A 369 -5.04 26.50 -0.69
CA LEU A 369 -4.76 26.83 -2.07
C LEU A 369 -4.85 25.60 -2.98
N GLY A 370 -4.18 24.50 -2.59
CA GLY A 370 -4.26 23.24 -3.33
C GLY A 370 -5.71 22.74 -3.44
N TYR A 371 -6.48 22.82 -2.35
CA TYR A 371 -7.89 22.44 -2.34
C TYR A 371 -8.75 23.33 -3.25
N LEU A 372 -8.55 24.65 -3.20
CA LEU A 372 -9.26 25.60 -4.06
C LEU A 372 -8.99 25.31 -5.55
N VAL A 373 -7.72 25.13 -5.91
CA VAL A 373 -7.31 24.94 -7.31
C VAL A 373 -7.70 23.56 -7.84
N PHE A 374 -7.61 22.50 -7.04
CA PHE A 374 -7.81 21.14 -7.54
C PHE A 374 -9.14 20.49 -7.20
N GLN A 375 -9.86 21.02 -6.22
CA GLN A 375 -11.17 20.51 -5.85
C GLN A 375 -12.25 21.51 -6.24
N ILE A 376 -12.18 22.74 -5.74
CA ILE A 376 -13.26 23.72 -5.92
C ILE A 376 -13.34 24.20 -7.37
N LEU A 377 -12.23 24.63 -7.98
CA LEU A 377 -12.26 25.12 -9.36
C LEU A 377 -12.79 24.06 -10.36
N PRO A 378 -12.35 22.79 -10.34
CA PRO A 378 -12.92 21.77 -11.22
C PRO A 378 -14.38 21.49 -10.94
N THR A 379 -14.81 21.51 -9.68
CA THR A 379 -16.20 21.25 -9.31
C THR A 379 -17.16 22.37 -9.74
N ILE A 380 -16.65 23.59 -9.93
CA ILE A 380 -17.43 24.72 -10.48
C ILE A 380 -17.44 24.67 -12.01
N ALA A 381 -16.38 24.13 -12.61
CA ALA A 381 -16.25 24.02 -14.07
C ALA A 381 -17.02 22.82 -14.65
N ASP A 382 -17.13 21.75 -13.89
CA ASP A 382 -18.05 20.62 -14.13
C ASP A 382 -19.49 21.04 -13.79
#